data_AF-A0A150TPY4-F1
#
_entry.id   AF-A0A150TPY4-F1
#
_cell.length_a   1.000
_cell.length_b   1.000
_cell.length_c   1.000
_cell.angle_alpha   90.00
_cell.angle_beta   90.00
_cell.angle_gamma   90.00
#
_symmetry.space_group_name_H-M   'P 1'
#
loop_
_entity.id
_entity.type
_entity.pdbx_description
1 polymer ?
#
loop_
_entity_poly.entity_id
_entity_poly.type
_entity_poly.pdbx_seq_one_letter_code
_entity_poly.pdbx_strand_id
1 'polypeptide(L)'
;MNSRCRTETIEVHRRTVTMNMEMNMNKMGKLVLSALSVLGITACAASSTEQAEVVGESQDALVTCNGTVAGGFFGSDTLYNAMQDALAGWGVGGLTYLGTGSSNGERCLRGSAAVTCGGVTYCNGTSEQMLAPMSRDFSTCQAGEKSNPVALDAVALWTKSTQTATNVTTVAPVPAGLPSLPVDKVKGAFCGDGSGSAASCALTDTWGEFAVGSSSPSNALKLYRRDDVSGTTEVFKQKTGCNTFCASVKVVVDDTVAGPRLSTDAAGTSSLVSAGTCAASDSATVCLGKIAASDVNVVAYAGLDASNANNKRLSVDGVAPSTANVRALVTSPSTAYKYSRFVYLNEGNGGYTALQEDFLAWALGRAPYGPSEAELFEDAFENNGFIRCKAKSDPSYAPLACGAGLCL
;
A
#
# COMPACT_ATOMS: atom_id res chain seq x y z
N MET A 1 39.08 17.25 55.66
CA MET A 1 37.63 17.30 55.38
C MET A 1 37.30 16.10 54.49
N ASN A 2 36.76 15.02 55.07
CA ASN A 2 36.45 13.78 54.35
C ASN A 2 34.96 13.76 54.00
N SER A 3 34.64 13.90 52.71
CA SER A 3 33.29 13.73 52.17
C SER A 3 33.06 12.26 51.83
N ARG A 4 32.03 11.63 52.42
CA ARG A 4 31.55 10.29 52.07
C ARG A 4 30.33 10.41 51.17
N CYS A 5 30.42 9.88 49.95
CA CYS A 5 29.25 9.59 49.12
C CYS A 5 28.49 8.40 49.73
N ARG A 6 27.17 8.57 49.97
CA ARG A 6 26.24 7.46 50.18
C ARG A 6 25.54 7.16 48.86
N THR A 7 25.54 5.90 48.48
CA THR A 7 24.73 5.34 47.39
C THR A 7 23.48 4.75 48.04
N GLU A 8 22.30 5.25 47.67
CA GLU A 8 21.03 4.64 48.06
C GLU A 8 20.54 3.74 46.92
N THR A 9 20.25 2.48 47.27
CA THR A 9 19.69 1.48 46.36
C THR A 9 18.17 1.52 46.50
N ILE A 10 17.47 1.87 45.42
CA ILE A 10 16.00 1.84 45.35
C ILE A 10 15.58 0.44 44.93
N GLU A 11 14.99 -0.30 45.86
CA GLU A 11 14.45 -1.65 45.65
C GLU A 11 12.98 -1.56 45.21
N VAL A 12 12.70 -1.88 43.94
CA VAL A 12 11.35 -1.83 43.36
C VAL A 12 10.61 -3.14 43.66
N HIS A 13 9.67 -3.11 44.60
CA HIS A 13 8.76 -4.22 44.88
C HIS A 13 7.70 -4.38 43.76
N ARG A 14 7.84 -5.40 42.91
CA ARG A 14 6.76 -5.87 42.02
C ARG A 14 5.69 -6.60 42.84
N ARG A 15 4.47 -6.05 42.90
CA ARG A 15 3.28 -6.78 43.35
C ARG A 15 2.65 -7.53 42.18
N THR A 16 2.61 -8.86 42.28
CA THR A 16 1.82 -9.73 41.41
C THR A 16 0.36 -9.65 41.86
N VAL A 17 -0.54 -9.16 41.01
CA VAL A 17 -1.98 -9.20 41.23
C VAL A 17 -2.54 -10.43 40.50
N THR A 18 -2.95 -11.43 41.26
CA THR A 18 -3.68 -12.60 40.73
C THR A 18 -5.16 -12.21 40.64
N MET A 19 -5.67 -12.01 39.43
CA MET A 19 -7.12 -11.85 39.21
C MET A 19 -7.75 -13.23 39.01
N ASN A 20 -8.56 -13.66 39.96
CA ASN A 20 -9.43 -14.82 39.81
C ASN A 20 -10.68 -14.41 39.01
N MET A 21 -10.79 -14.84 37.75
CA MET A 21 -12.04 -14.75 36.99
C MET A 21 -12.93 -15.94 37.34
N GLU A 22 -13.98 -15.70 38.12
CA GLU A 22 -15.13 -16.61 38.22
C GLU A 22 -16.01 -16.44 36.98
N MET A 23 -16.02 -17.45 36.10
CA MET A 23 -16.98 -17.53 35.00
C MET A 23 -18.29 -18.15 35.50
N ASN A 24 -19.32 -17.32 35.66
CA ASN A 24 -20.68 -17.75 35.91
C ASN A 24 -21.36 -18.09 34.57
N MET A 25 -21.48 -19.39 34.26
CA MET A 25 -22.21 -19.89 33.09
C MET A 25 -23.72 -19.86 33.36
N ASN A 26 -24.44 -18.89 32.79
CA ASN A 26 -25.89 -18.98 32.67
C ASN A 26 -26.31 -19.58 31.33
N LYS A 27 -27.15 -20.60 31.47
CA LYS A 27 -27.75 -21.47 30.46
C LYS A 27 -28.93 -20.81 29.76
N MET A 28 -29.10 -21.23 28.49
CA MET A 28 -30.33 -21.36 27.70
C MET A 28 -30.95 -20.12 27.04
N GLY A 29 -31.20 -20.29 25.75
CA GLY A 29 -32.09 -19.46 24.94
C GLY A 29 -32.00 -19.80 23.45
N LYS A 30 -32.45 -21.00 23.05
CA LYS A 30 -32.74 -21.31 21.64
C LYS A 30 -33.90 -20.41 21.19
N LEU A 31 -33.72 -19.67 20.10
CA LEU A 31 -34.84 -19.25 19.28
C LEU A 31 -34.54 -19.54 17.81
N VAL A 32 -35.27 -20.51 17.30
CA VAL A 32 -35.44 -20.81 15.88
C VAL A 32 -36.67 -20.03 15.44
N LEU A 33 -36.55 -19.18 14.43
CA LEU A 33 -37.69 -18.83 13.58
C LEU A 33 -37.20 -18.64 12.14
N SER A 34 -37.71 -19.49 11.28
CA SER A 34 -37.60 -19.47 9.83
C SER A 34 -38.88 -18.93 9.21
N ALA A 35 -38.71 -18.40 7.99
CA ALA A 35 -39.62 -18.39 6.85
C ALA A 35 -40.64 -17.24 6.64
N LEU A 36 -40.56 -16.70 5.41
CA LEU A 36 -41.59 -16.06 4.55
C LEU A 36 -42.18 -14.72 5.06
N SER A 37 -42.47 -13.71 4.24
CA SER A 37 -42.96 -13.69 2.85
C SER A 37 -42.84 -12.28 2.24
N VAL A 38 -42.71 -12.28 0.91
CA VAL A 38 -43.04 -11.18 -0.03
C VAL A 38 -44.45 -10.65 0.21
N LEU A 39 -44.63 -9.32 0.27
CA LEU A 39 -45.81 -8.61 -0.20
C LEU A 39 -45.45 -7.12 -0.39
N GLY A 40 -45.60 -6.65 -1.63
CA GLY A 40 -45.52 -5.23 -1.95
C GLY A 40 -46.79 -4.51 -1.51
N ILE A 41 -46.59 -3.35 -0.88
CA ILE A 41 -47.63 -2.34 -0.70
C ILE A 41 -47.02 -0.99 -1.08
N THR A 42 -47.52 -0.44 -2.19
CA THR A 42 -47.43 0.96 -2.54
C THR A 42 -48.26 1.76 -1.53
N ALA A 43 -47.65 2.66 -0.77
CA ALA A 43 -48.35 3.65 0.03
C ALA A 43 -47.61 4.98 0.05
N CYS A 44 -48.42 6.03 -0.04
CA CYS A 44 -48.09 7.42 -0.34
C CYS A 44 -47.10 8.08 0.62
N ALA A 45 -46.37 9.04 0.06
CA ALA A 45 -45.51 9.98 0.75
C ALA A 45 -46.26 10.76 1.84
N ALA A 46 -45.69 10.75 3.05
CA ALA A 46 -45.89 11.77 4.06
C ALA A 46 -44.51 12.18 4.57
N SER A 47 -44.15 13.42 4.27
CA SER A 47 -42.97 14.11 4.78
C SER A 47 -43.05 14.23 6.30
N SER A 48 -42.15 13.55 7.00
CA SER A 48 -41.75 13.92 8.35
C SER A 48 -40.23 13.84 8.43
N THR A 49 -39.62 15.02 8.51
CA THR A 49 -38.21 15.21 8.84
C THR A 49 -38.02 14.89 10.31
N GLU A 50 -37.88 13.61 10.62
CA GLU A 50 -37.13 13.17 11.80
C GLU A 50 -35.79 12.65 11.28
N GLN A 51 -34.87 13.59 11.07
CA GLN A 51 -33.46 13.22 11.11
C GLN A 51 -33.22 12.73 12.53
N ALA A 52 -32.95 11.44 12.68
CA ALA A 52 -32.25 10.96 13.85
C ALA A 52 -30.93 11.71 13.88
N GLU A 53 -30.86 12.72 14.74
CA GLU A 53 -29.64 13.32 15.19
C GLU A 53 -28.87 12.18 15.87
N VAL A 54 -27.93 11.58 15.14
CA VAL A 54 -26.91 10.71 15.73
C VAL A 54 -26.02 11.65 16.52
N VAL A 55 -26.45 11.93 17.75
CA VAL A 55 -25.69 12.69 18.74
C VAL A 55 -24.37 11.96 18.93
N GLY A 56 -23.29 12.70 18.66
CA GLY A 56 -21.94 12.18 18.53
C GLY A 56 -21.45 11.43 19.75
N GLU A 57 -21.12 10.16 19.54
CA GLU A 57 -20.00 9.58 20.26
C GLU A 57 -18.73 10.26 19.73
N SER A 58 -17.96 10.82 20.67
CA SER A 58 -16.81 11.68 20.43
C SER A 58 -15.81 11.11 19.42
N GLN A 59 -15.26 12.02 18.61
CA GLN A 59 -14.14 11.88 17.67
C GLN A 59 -12.82 11.30 18.26
N ASP A 60 -12.83 10.78 19.49
CA ASP A 60 -11.67 10.21 20.19
C ASP A 60 -11.62 8.67 20.18
N ALA A 61 -12.62 8.00 19.60
CA ALA A 61 -12.59 6.56 19.41
C ALA A 61 -12.21 6.20 17.97
N LEU A 62 -10.92 6.38 17.61
CA LEU A 62 -10.36 5.54 16.55
C LEU A 62 -10.43 4.09 17.06
N VAL A 63 -11.50 3.40 16.69
CA VAL A 63 -11.58 1.95 16.74
C VAL A 63 -10.59 1.47 15.67
N THR A 64 -9.66 0.58 16.01
CA THR A 64 -8.84 -0.11 15.00
C THR A 64 -9.75 -0.84 14.04
N CYS A 65 -9.32 -1.02 12.80
CA CYS A 65 -9.80 -2.16 12.04
C CYS A 65 -9.40 -3.42 12.85
N ASN A 66 -10.32 -3.96 13.66
CA ASN A 66 -10.17 -5.06 14.63
C ASN A 66 -9.98 -4.76 16.16
N GLY A 67 -10.38 -3.58 16.67
CA GLY A 67 -10.60 -3.35 18.12
C GLY A 67 -9.42 -2.78 18.94
N THR A 68 -9.57 -1.54 19.44
CA THR A 68 -8.62 -0.66 20.18
C THR A 68 -7.49 0.01 19.35
N VAL A 69 -7.50 1.33 19.10
CA VAL A 69 -6.56 2.38 19.63
C VAL A 69 -6.93 3.80 19.08
N ALA A 70 -7.16 4.77 19.97
CA ALA A 70 -7.20 6.21 19.65
C ALA A 70 -5.86 6.71 19.06
N GLY A 71 -5.88 7.58 18.04
CA GLY A 71 -4.67 8.24 17.52
C GLY A 71 -3.99 7.62 16.29
N GLY A 72 -4.67 6.79 15.50
CA GLY A 72 -4.10 6.24 14.26
C GLY A 72 -4.06 7.21 13.06
N PHE A 73 -3.36 6.82 12.00
CA PHE A 73 -3.39 7.49 10.70
C PHE A 73 -3.41 6.48 9.54
N PHE A 74 -4.03 6.87 8.42
CA PHE A 74 -4.16 6.02 7.23
C PHE A 74 -3.04 6.30 6.21
N GLY A 75 -2.67 5.28 5.44
CA GLY A 75 -1.77 5.46 4.31
C GLY A 75 -1.63 4.23 3.44
N SER A 76 -0.61 4.23 2.59
CA SER A 76 -0.26 3.15 1.68
C SER A 76 -0.02 1.83 2.39
N ASP A 77 -0.82 0.83 2.10
CA ASP A 77 -0.61 -0.54 2.56
C ASP A 77 0.75 -1.14 2.11
N THR A 78 1.32 -0.69 1.00
CA THR A 78 2.71 -1.00 0.60
C THR A 78 3.72 -0.67 1.70
N LEU A 79 3.46 0.36 2.50
CA LEU A 79 4.37 0.84 3.54
C LEU A 79 4.08 0.21 4.91
N TYR A 80 3.13 -0.74 5.01
CA TYR A 80 2.65 -1.26 6.29
C TYR A 80 3.77 -1.75 7.21
N ASN A 81 4.57 -2.71 6.76
CA ASN A 81 5.64 -3.26 7.61
C ASN A 81 6.71 -2.21 7.96
N ALA A 82 7.12 -1.38 6.99
CA ALA A 82 8.09 -0.32 7.21
C ALA A 82 7.62 0.71 8.25
N MET A 83 6.34 1.09 8.19
CA MET A 83 5.76 2.04 9.16
C MET A 83 5.53 1.41 10.52
N GLN A 84 5.17 0.12 10.59
CA GLN A 84 5.07 -0.59 11.86
C GLN A 84 6.44 -0.70 12.54
N ASP A 85 7.49 -1.01 11.78
CA ASP A 85 8.87 -1.03 12.28
C ASP A 85 9.36 0.38 12.66
N ALA A 86 8.98 1.41 11.91
CA ALA A 86 9.29 2.79 12.24
C ALA A 86 8.62 3.25 13.54
N LEU A 87 7.33 2.93 13.74
CA LEU A 87 6.60 3.23 14.98
C LEU A 87 7.20 2.47 16.17
N ALA A 88 7.60 1.21 15.97
CA ALA A 88 8.30 0.44 16.99
C ALA A 88 9.68 1.03 17.31
N GLY A 89 10.40 1.51 16.29
CA GLY A 89 11.70 2.18 16.44
C GLY A 89 11.63 3.53 17.14
N TRP A 90 10.57 4.30 16.91
CA TRP A 90 10.30 5.55 17.64
C TRP A 90 10.07 5.30 19.14
N GLY A 91 9.47 4.17 19.49
CA GLY A 91 9.36 3.70 20.87
C GLY A 91 8.30 4.41 21.72
N VAL A 92 7.54 5.34 21.15
CA VAL A 92 6.38 5.96 21.79
C VAL A 92 5.10 5.25 21.33
N GLY A 93 4.35 4.70 22.28
CA GLY A 93 3.07 4.03 22.00
C GLY A 93 1.93 5.02 21.76
N GLY A 94 0.79 4.51 21.26
CA GLY A 94 -0.44 5.29 21.10
C GLY A 94 -0.67 5.85 19.70
N LEU A 95 0.25 5.66 18.76
CA LEU A 95 0.00 5.80 17.33
C LEU A 95 -0.15 4.42 16.69
N THR A 96 -1.10 4.28 15.79
CA THR A 96 -1.28 3.08 14.97
C THR A 96 -1.27 3.45 13.50
N TYR A 97 -0.55 2.69 12.68
CA TYR A 97 -0.61 2.84 11.24
C TYR A 97 -1.64 1.92 10.61
N LEU A 98 -2.51 2.47 9.77
CA LEU A 98 -3.50 1.73 8.99
C LEU A 98 -3.13 1.78 7.51
N GLY A 99 -2.47 0.72 7.04
CA GLY A 99 -2.16 0.51 5.62
C GLY A 99 -3.40 0.16 4.82
N THR A 100 -4.16 1.16 4.38
CA THR A 100 -5.43 1.00 3.64
C THR A 100 -5.37 1.49 2.20
N GLY A 101 -4.19 1.93 1.76
CA GLY A 101 -3.93 2.47 0.42
C GLY A 101 -3.70 3.98 0.43
N SER A 102 -2.85 4.47 -0.49
CA SER A 102 -2.46 5.88 -0.55
C SER A 102 -3.66 6.80 -0.77
N SER A 103 -4.60 6.38 -1.63
CA SER A 103 -5.86 7.10 -1.86
C SER A 103 -6.67 7.32 -0.57
N ASN A 104 -6.73 6.33 0.34
CA ASN A 104 -7.45 6.49 1.61
C ASN A 104 -6.69 7.43 2.56
N GLY A 105 -5.36 7.32 2.63
CA GLY A 105 -4.52 8.28 3.37
C GLY A 105 -4.73 9.72 2.91
N GLU A 106 -4.71 9.96 1.59
CA GLU A 106 -4.96 11.30 1.02
C GLU A 106 -6.39 11.79 1.30
N ARG A 107 -7.41 10.92 1.18
CA ARG A 107 -8.79 11.28 1.51
C ARG A 107 -8.95 11.71 2.95
N CYS A 108 -8.32 10.99 3.88
CA CYS A 108 -8.34 11.34 5.29
C CYS A 108 -7.55 12.60 5.61
N LEU A 109 -6.42 12.79 4.95
CA LEU A 109 -5.60 14.00 5.09
C LEU A 109 -6.35 15.24 4.58
N ARG A 110 -7.18 15.10 3.54
CA ARG A 110 -7.96 16.20 2.93
C ARG A 110 -9.40 16.33 3.43
N GLY A 111 -9.90 15.34 4.17
CA GLY A 111 -11.33 15.21 4.48
C GLY A 111 -12.21 15.16 3.24
N SER A 112 -11.73 14.59 2.13
CA SER A 112 -12.44 14.68 0.84
C SER A 112 -13.49 13.59 0.63
N ALA A 113 -13.39 12.48 1.36
CA ALA A 113 -14.36 11.39 1.32
C ALA A 113 -14.20 10.45 2.53
N ALA A 114 -15.31 9.79 2.87
CA ALA A 114 -15.34 8.68 3.82
C ALA A 114 -14.36 7.56 3.43
N VAL A 115 -13.63 7.05 4.42
CA VAL A 115 -12.80 5.84 4.34
C VAL A 115 -13.44 4.77 5.21
N THR A 116 -13.80 3.62 4.64
CA THR A 116 -14.35 2.51 5.43
C THR A 116 -13.28 1.44 5.66
N CYS A 117 -13.05 1.09 6.93
CA CYS A 117 -12.15 0.01 7.31
C CYS A 117 -12.75 -0.79 8.46
N GLY A 118 -12.78 -2.12 8.34
CA GLY A 118 -13.38 -3.00 9.36
C GLY A 118 -14.88 -2.74 9.60
N GLY A 119 -15.61 -2.21 8.60
CA GLY A 119 -17.02 -1.83 8.73
C GLY A 119 -17.28 -0.49 9.42
N VAL A 120 -16.23 0.23 9.82
CA VAL A 120 -16.31 1.57 10.41
C VAL A 120 -15.92 2.61 9.36
N THR A 121 -16.62 3.74 9.35
CA THR A 121 -16.36 4.85 8.44
C THR A 121 -15.61 5.97 9.16
N TYR A 122 -14.49 6.40 8.59
CA TYR A 122 -13.59 7.44 9.08
C TYR A 122 -13.53 8.61 8.09
N CYS A 123 -13.05 9.77 8.54
CA CYS A 123 -12.73 10.92 7.68
C CYS A 123 -13.88 11.38 6.78
N ASN A 124 -15.12 11.30 7.27
CA ASN A 124 -16.33 11.51 6.50
C ASN A 124 -16.57 13.01 6.22
N GLY A 125 -15.78 13.59 5.33
CA GLY A 125 -15.80 15.04 5.05
C GLY A 125 -14.90 15.86 5.98
N THR A 126 -14.15 15.19 6.86
CA THR A 126 -13.35 15.80 7.93
C THR A 126 -11.88 15.40 7.77
N SER A 127 -10.99 16.38 7.88
CA SER A 127 -9.55 16.13 7.89
C SER A 127 -9.13 15.68 9.29
N GLU A 128 -8.94 14.37 9.44
CA GLU A 128 -8.73 13.70 10.74
C GLU A 128 -7.28 13.26 10.96
N GLN A 129 -6.41 13.44 9.96
CA GLN A 129 -4.99 13.14 10.07
C GLN A 129 -4.13 14.24 9.47
N MET A 130 -2.95 14.41 10.05
CA MET A 130 -1.95 15.36 9.62
C MET A 130 -0.93 14.71 8.68
N LEU A 131 -0.65 13.42 8.88
CA LEU A 131 0.37 12.71 8.11
C LEU A 131 -0.23 11.50 7.39
N ALA A 132 0.23 11.24 6.17
CA ALA A 132 -0.15 10.09 5.36
C ALA A 132 1.11 9.52 4.68
N PRO A 133 1.63 8.37 5.12
CA PRO A 133 2.65 7.66 4.36
C PRO A 133 2.03 7.15 3.06
N MET A 134 2.57 7.55 1.91
CA MET A 134 2.01 7.25 0.60
C MET A 134 3.09 6.73 -0.35
N SER A 135 2.73 5.79 -1.22
CA SER A 135 3.68 5.27 -2.23
C SER A 135 3.70 6.10 -3.52
N ARG A 136 3.22 7.34 -3.46
CA ARG A 136 3.19 8.33 -4.52
C ARG A 136 3.10 9.72 -3.91
N ASP A 137 3.39 10.72 -4.73
CA ASP A 137 3.16 12.11 -4.38
C ASP A 137 1.66 12.45 -4.36
N PHE A 138 1.33 13.66 -3.89
CA PHE A 138 0.02 14.24 -4.11
C PHE A 138 -0.23 14.40 -5.62
N SER A 139 -1.48 14.21 -6.03
CA SER A 139 -1.89 14.44 -7.42
C SER A 139 -1.91 15.93 -7.79
N THR A 140 -2.21 16.78 -6.81
CA THR A 140 -2.24 18.25 -6.86
C THR A 140 -1.87 18.76 -5.48
N CYS A 141 -1.27 19.94 -5.34
CA CYS A 141 -1.01 20.52 -4.02
C CYS A 141 -2.14 21.42 -3.55
N GLN A 142 -2.50 21.31 -2.28
CA GLN A 142 -3.30 22.28 -1.55
C GLN A 142 -2.40 23.14 -0.65
N ALA A 143 -2.84 24.33 -0.29
CA ALA A 143 -2.07 25.22 0.59
C ALA A 143 -1.71 24.48 1.89
N GLY A 144 -0.47 24.56 2.35
CA GLY A 144 -0.01 23.94 3.60
C GLY A 144 0.32 22.44 3.54
N GLU A 145 0.01 21.76 2.43
CA GLU A 145 0.47 20.39 2.21
C GLU A 145 1.97 20.32 1.92
N LYS A 146 2.62 19.26 2.41
CA LYS A 146 4.03 18.97 2.08
C LYS A 146 4.19 17.52 1.66
N SER A 147 5.07 17.29 0.70
CA SER A 147 5.43 15.95 0.26
C SER A 147 6.89 15.68 0.57
N ASN A 148 7.15 14.84 1.57
CA ASN A 148 8.51 14.47 1.96
C ASN A 148 8.83 13.10 1.36
N PRO A 149 9.60 13.00 0.26
CA PRO A 149 10.08 11.70 -0.20
C PRO A 149 11.05 11.14 0.85
N VAL A 150 10.80 9.93 1.31
CA VAL A 150 11.53 9.30 2.43
C VAL A 150 12.33 8.08 2.04
N ALA A 151 11.93 7.39 0.97
CA ALA A 151 12.67 6.26 0.41
C ALA A 151 12.32 6.06 -1.07
N LEU A 152 12.97 5.10 -1.68
CA LEU A 152 12.73 4.65 -3.04
C LEU A 152 12.18 3.22 -3.06
N ASP A 153 11.42 2.92 -4.09
CA ASP A 153 10.93 1.59 -4.43
C ASP A 153 10.79 1.50 -5.96
N ALA A 154 10.38 0.34 -6.46
CA ALA A 154 9.95 0.20 -7.84
C ALA A 154 8.77 -0.75 -7.97
N VAL A 155 7.91 -0.46 -8.96
CA VAL A 155 6.90 -1.43 -9.41
C VAL A 155 7.58 -2.41 -10.37
N ALA A 156 7.95 -3.57 -9.86
CA ALA A 156 8.58 -4.62 -10.64
C ALA A 156 7.55 -5.54 -11.30
N LEU A 157 7.93 -6.08 -12.46
CA LEU A 157 7.19 -7.14 -13.14
C LEU A 157 7.76 -8.49 -12.70
N TRP A 158 6.96 -9.27 -12.01
CA TRP A 158 7.31 -10.56 -11.43
C TRP A 158 6.78 -11.71 -12.27
N THR A 159 7.63 -12.73 -12.45
CA THR A 159 7.27 -14.00 -13.08
C THR A 159 8.02 -15.15 -12.43
N LYS A 160 7.70 -16.40 -12.78
CA LYS A 160 8.37 -17.58 -12.24
C LYS A 160 9.86 -17.58 -12.59
N SER A 161 10.71 -18.01 -11.67
CA SER A 161 12.16 -18.05 -11.87
C SER A 161 12.58 -18.92 -13.07
N THR A 162 11.81 -19.97 -13.37
CA THR A 162 12.03 -20.89 -14.50
C THR A 162 11.55 -20.37 -15.86
N GLN A 163 10.80 -19.26 -15.91
CA GLN A 163 10.45 -18.61 -17.18
C GLN A 163 11.74 -18.06 -17.80
N THR A 164 12.06 -18.34 -19.06
CA THR A 164 13.34 -17.87 -19.63
C THR A 164 13.35 -16.40 -20.05
N ALA A 165 12.18 -15.76 -20.18
CA ALA A 165 12.10 -14.33 -20.45
C ALA A 165 12.84 -13.51 -19.37
N THR A 166 13.62 -12.52 -19.80
CA THR A 166 14.40 -11.64 -18.91
C THR A 166 14.10 -10.16 -19.08
N ASN A 167 13.52 -9.77 -20.21
CA ASN A 167 13.32 -8.38 -20.58
C ASN A 167 12.01 -8.16 -21.34
N VAL A 168 11.31 -7.09 -20.98
CA VAL A 168 10.17 -6.54 -21.72
C VAL A 168 10.65 -5.28 -22.45
N THR A 169 10.50 -5.25 -23.77
CA THR A 169 10.80 -4.06 -24.58
C THR A 169 9.53 -3.24 -24.79
N THR A 170 9.52 -1.98 -24.37
CA THR A 170 8.34 -1.12 -24.44
C THR A 170 8.15 -0.48 -25.82
N VAL A 171 9.08 -0.73 -26.74
CA VAL A 171 8.94 -0.38 -28.17
C VAL A 171 8.89 -1.67 -28.99
N ALA A 172 7.71 -2.00 -29.52
CA ALA A 172 7.59 -2.94 -30.62
C ALA A 172 7.46 -2.16 -31.94
N PRO A 173 8.03 -2.65 -33.06
CA PRO A 173 7.58 -2.22 -34.37
C PRO A 173 6.08 -2.48 -34.47
N VAL A 174 5.29 -1.47 -34.85
CA VAL A 174 3.85 -1.61 -35.06
C VAL A 174 3.64 -2.65 -36.18
N PRO A 175 2.91 -3.75 -35.97
CA PRO A 175 2.56 -4.66 -37.05
C PRO A 175 1.81 -3.90 -38.16
N ALA A 176 2.16 -4.16 -39.42
CA ALA A 176 1.52 -3.48 -40.54
C ALA A 176 -0.01 -3.66 -40.51
N GLY A 177 -0.75 -2.55 -40.59
CA GLY A 177 -2.22 -2.55 -40.58
C GLY A 177 -2.88 -2.29 -39.22
N LEU A 178 -2.11 -2.12 -38.14
CA LEU A 178 -2.63 -1.62 -36.85
C LEU A 178 -2.35 -0.13 -36.68
N PRO A 179 -3.23 0.63 -36.00
CA PRO A 179 -2.98 2.04 -35.72
C PRO A 179 -1.65 2.22 -35.00
N SER A 180 -0.86 3.20 -35.47
CA SER A 180 0.47 3.51 -34.96
C SER A 180 0.45 3.95 -33.50
N LEU A 181 0.49 3.00 -32.58
CA LEU A 181 0.83 3.26 -31.20
C LEU A 181 2.10 2.46 -30.93
N PRO A 182 3.21 3.11 -30.54
CA PRO A 182 4.25 2.44 -29.78
C PRO A 182 3.56 1.93 -28.50
N VAL A 183 3.05 0.70 -28.55
CA VAL A 183 2.38 0.12 -27.40
C VAL A 183 3.51 -0.33 -26.48
N ASP A 184 3.72 0.43 -25.41
CA ASP A 184 4.42 -0.09 -24.24
C ASP A 184 3.79 -1.46 -23.93
N LYS A 185 4.52 -2.55 -24.15
CA LYS A 185 3.99 -3.91 -24.03
C LYS A 185 3.41 -4.19 -22.64
N VAL A 186 3.90 -3.50 -21.61
CA VAL A 186 3.34 -3.54 -20.27
C VAL A 186 1.96 -2.88 -20.25
N LYS A 187 1.83 -1.70 -20.86
CA LYS A 187 0.52 -1.06 -21.05
C LYS A 187 -0.42 -1.94 -21.88
N GLY A 188 0.06 -2.48 -23.00
CA GLY A 188 -0.71 -3.35 -23.91
C GLY A 188 -1.27 -4.57 -23.21
N ALA A 189 -0.45 -5.27 -22.42
CA ALA A 189 -0.86 -6.45 -21.67
C ALA A 189 -1.90 -6.12 -20.58
N PHE A 190 -1.62 -5.12 -19.74
CA PHE A 190 -2.47 -4.83 -18.57
C PHE A 190 -3.69 -3.97 -18.89
N CYS A 191 -3.62 -3.12 -19.90
CA CYS A 191 -4.58 -2.02 -20.11
C CYS A 191 -4.99 -1.84 -21.58
N GLY A 192 -4.36 -2.55 -22.51
CA GLY A 192 -4.57 -2.34 -23.93
C GLY A 192 -4.20 -0.92 -24.37
N ASP A 193 -5.13 -0.24 -25.03
CA ASP A 193 -5.01 1.18 -25.38
C ASP A 193 -5.30 2.13 -24.19
N GLY A 194 -5.82 1.60 -23.08
CA GLY A 194 -6.24 2.33 -21.89
C GLY A 194 -7.75 2.61 -21.82
N SER A 195 -8.54 2.23 -22.83
CA SER A 195 -10.01 2.36 -22.83
C SER A 195 -10.72 1.24 -22.05
N GLY A 196 -10.03 0.12 -21.78
CA GLY A 196 -10.62 -1.08 -21.17
C GLY A 196 -11.49 -1.91 -22.13
N SER A 197 -11.50 -1.60 -23.42
CA SER A 197 -12.25 -2.38 -24.42
C SER A 197 -11.62 -3.76 -24.65
N ALA A 198 -12.45 -4.79 -24.89
CA ALA A 198 -11.94 -6.15 -25.16
C ALA A 198 -11.01 -6.21 -26.39
N ALA A 199 -11.31 -5.41 -27.42
CA ALA A 199 -10.51 -5.34 -28.65
C ALA A 199 -9.12 -4.75 -28.40
N SER A 200 -9.01 -3.74 -27.54
CA SER A 200 -7.72 -3.15 -27.19
C SER A 200 -6.93 -3.97 -26.17
N CYS A 201 -7.61 -4.82 -25.40
CA CYS A 201 -6.98 -5.73 -24.43
C CYS A 201 -6.35 -6.99 -25.03
N ALA A 202 -6.51 -7.23 -26.32
CA ALA A 202 -5.89 -8.34 -27.05
C ALA A 202 -4.54 -7.97 -27.70
N LEU A 203 -3.96 -6.80 -27.39
CA LEU A 203 -2.74 -6.31 -28.05
C LEU A 203 -1.46 -7.02 -27.59
N THR A 204 -1.47 -7.66 -26.42
CA THR A 204 -0.32 -8.41 -25.87
C THR A 204 -0.85 -9.47 -24.93
N ASP A 205 -1.30 -10.60 -25.47
CA ASP A 205 -1.94 -11.66 -24.70
C ASP A 205 -1.08 -12.93 -24.59
N THR A 206 0.00 -13.02 -25.36
CA THR A 206 0.97 -14.12 -25.28
C THR A 206 2.35 -13.69 -24.78
N TRP A 207 3.11 -14.65 -24.27
CA TRP A 207 4.48 -14.41 -23.84
C TRP A 207 5.42 -13.95 -24.96
N GLY A 208 5.27 -14.50 -26.16
CA GLY A 208 6.12 -14.15 -27.30
C GLY A 208 5.93 -12.71 -27.76
N GLU A 209 4.72 -12.19 -27.59
CA GLU A 209 4.42 -10.77 -27.78
C GLU A 209 4.98 -9.93 -26.63
N PHE A 210 4.77 -10.36 -25.38
CA PHE A 210 5.13 -9.60 -24.18
C PHE A 210 6.65 -9.45 -23.97
N ALA A 211 7.40 -10.54 -24.04
CA ALA A 211 8.81 -10.56 -23.66
C ALA A 211 9.65 -11.44 -24.60
N VAL A 212 10.87 -10.97 -24.89
CA VAL A 212 11.81 -11.70 -25.74
C VAL A 212 12.40 -12.88 -24.97
N GLY A 213 12.58 -14.02 -25.65
CA GLY A 213 13.25 -15.19 -25.09
C GLY A 213 12.41 -15.99 -24.09
N SER A 214 11.08 -15.88 -24.14
CA SER A 214 10.20 -16.71 -23.30
C SER A 214 10.33 -18.21 -23.62
N SER A 215 10.19 -19.04 -22.58
CA SER A 215 10.16 -20.51 -22.66
C SER A 215 8.79 -21.03 -23.08
N SER A 216 7.80 -20.14 -23.23
CA SER A 216 6.41 -20.49 -23.54
C SER A 216 5.77 -19.43 -24.45
N PRO A 217 6.40 -19.09 -25.59
CA PRO A 217 6.03 -17.91 -26.37
C PRO A 217 4.60 -17.93 -26.92
N SER A 218 4.02 -19.11 -27.15
CA SER A 218 2.64 -19.28 -27.62
C SER A 218 1.59 -19.34 -26.49
N ASN A 219 2.02 -19.38 -25.23
CA ASN A 219 1.08 -19.48 -24.11
C ASN A 219 0.52 -18.11 -23.77
N ALA A 220 -0.77 -18.09 -23.44
CA ALA A 220 -1.44 -16.91 -22.93
C ALA A 220 -0.85 -16.45 -21.58
N LEU A 221 -0.73 -15.14 -21.43
CA LEU A 221 -0.35 -14.47 -20.18
C LEU A 221 -1.48 -14.61 -19.15
N LYS A 222 -1.10 -14.89 -17.90
CA LYS A 222 -1.99 -14.76 -16.75
C LYS A 222 -1.57 -13.52 -15.97
N LEU A 223 -2.34 -12.45 -16.10
CA LEU A 223 -1.99 -11.14 -15.55
C LEU A 223 -2.64 -10.92 -14.19
N TYR A 224 -1.85 -10.46 -13.23
CA TYR A 224 -2.29 -10.17 -11.88
C TYR A 224 -1.86 -8.77 -11.45
N ARG A 225 -2.75 -8.11 -10.72
CA ARG A 225 -2.54 -6.77 -10.20
C ARG A 225 -3.01 -6.66 -8.76
N ARG A 226 -2.69 -5.54 -8.13
CA ARG A 226 -3.38 -5.09 -6.93
C ARG A 226 -4.67 -4.35 -7.25
N ASP A 227 -5.51 -4.19 -6.24
CA ASP A 227 -6.71 -3.35 -6.27
C ASP A 227 -6.39 -1.88 -6.56
N ASP A 228 -7.41 -1.12 -6.95
CA ASP A 228 -7.24 0.27 -7.40
C ASP A 228 -6.97 1.26 -6.26
N VAL A 229 -7.18 0.86 -5.01
CA VAL A 229 -6.87 1.68 -3.82
C VAL A 229 -5.37 1.59 -3.47
N SER A 230 -4.66 0.61 -4.04
CA SER A 230 -3.22 0.48 -3.93
C SER A 230 -2.45 1.65 -4.54
N GLY A 231 -1.53 2.23 -3.78
CA GLY A 231 -0.58 3.19 -4.36
C GLY A 231 0.42 2.56 -5.35
N THR A 232 0.62 1.23 -5.31
CA THR A 232 1.38 0.49 -6.33
C THR A 232 0.62 0.47 -7.66
N THR A 233 -0.69 0.25 -7.61
CA THR A 233 -1.56 0.35 -8.78
C THR A 233 -1.58 1.77 -9.35
N GLU A 234 -1.67 2.80 -8.50
CA GLU A 234 -1.67 4.20 -8.94
C GLU A 234 -0.35 4.59 -9.63
N VAL A 235 0.80 4.22 -9.08
CA VAL A 235 2.10 4.46 -9.74
C VAL A 235 2.21 3.68 -11.04
N PHE A 236 1.77 2.41 -11.07
CA PHE A 236 1.75 1.64 -12.30
C PHE A 236 0.94 2.38 -13.38
N LYS A 237 -0.28 2.80 -13.06
CA LYS A 237 -1.15 3.58 -13.94
C LYS A 237 -0.49 4.85 -14.45
N GLN A 238 0.11 5.64 -13.56
CA GLN A 238 0.81 6.88 -13.91
C GLN A 238 1.96 6.62 -14.90
N LYS A 239 2.78 5.59 -14.64
CA LYS A 239 3.97 5.31 -15.47
C LYS A 239 3.65 4.64 -16.80
N THR A 240 2.56 3.86 -16.87
CA THR A 240 2.12 3.22 -18.12
C THR A 240 1.10 4.06 -18.90
N GLY A 241 0.57 5.15 -18.32
CA GLY A 241 -0.57 5.89 -18.88
C GLY A 241 -1.83 5.03 -18.96
N CYS A 242 -2.04 4.16 -17.97
CA CYS A 242 -3.18 3.26 -17.90
C CYS A 242 -4.30 3.90 -17.06
N ASN A 243 -5.48 4.07 -17.66
CA ASN A 243 -6.66 4.57 -16.94
C ASN A 243 -7.53 3.40 -16.47
N THR A 244 -7.75 2.44 -17.35
CA THR A 244 -8.58 1.26 -17.13
C THR A 244 -7.79 -0.01 -17.43
N PHE A 245 -7.84 -0.97 -16.51
CA PHE A 245 -7.27 -2.30 -16.72
C PHE A 245 -8.17 -3.16 -17.61
N CYS A 246 -7.54 -4.09 -18.32
CA CYS A 246 -8.25 -5.12 -19.05
C CYS A 246 -9.02 -6.06 -18.13
N ALA A 247 -10.23 -6.46 -18.54
CA ALA A 247 -11.09 -7.33 -17.75
C ALA A 247 -10.48 -8.71 -17.44
N SER A 248 -9.51 -9.14 -18.25
CA SER A 248 -8.74 -10.38 -18.05
C SER A 248 -7.69 -10.29 -16.92
N VAL A 249 -7.34 -9.08 -16.47
CA VAL A 249 -6.36 -8.89 -15.39
C VAL A 249 -7.02 -9.18 -14.05
N LYS A 250 -6.51 -10.19 -13.36
CA LYS A 250 -7.01 -10.60 -12.05
C LYS A 250 -6.52 -9.66 -10.96
N VAL A 251 -7.39 -9.41 -9.98
CA VAL A 251 -7.11 -8.45 -8.89
C VAL A 251 -6.84 -9.21 -7.61
N VAL A 252 -5.72 -8.92 -6.95
CA VAL A 252 -5.47 -9.27 -5.56
C VAL A 252 -5.89 -8.09 -4.70
N VAL A 253 -6.90 -8.33 -3.86
CA VAL A 253 -7.44 -7.34 -2.91
C VAL A 253 -6.91 -7.70 -1.53
N ASP A 254 -6.45 -6.71 -0.79
CA ASP A 254 -6.11 -6.91 0.61
C ASP A 254 -7.40 -6.97 1.44
N ASP A 255 -7.58 -8.03 2.23
CA ASP A 255 -8.66 -8.11 3.20
C ASP A 255 -8.06 -8.14 4.59
N THR A 256 -8.39 -7.13 5.39
CA THR A 256 -7.81 -6.93 6.72
C THR A 256 -8.22 -8.01 7.73
N VAL A 257 -9.19 -8.86 7.41
CA VAL A 257 -9.69 -9.95 8.26
C VAL A 257 -9.24 -11.32 7.75
N ALA A 258 -9.33 -11.56 6.44
CA ALA A 258 -9.08 -12.85 5.82
C ALA A 258 -7.70 -12.96 5.14
N GLY A 259 -6.96 -11.86 5.04
CA GLY A 259 -5.76 -11.71 4.23
C GLY A 259 -6.05 -11.57 2.73
N PRO A 260 -5.01 -11.50 1.90
CA PRO A 260 -5.14 -11.16 0.49
C PRO A 260 -5.90 -12.24 -0.29
N ARG A 261 -6.82 -11.80 -1.12
CA ARG A 261 -7.72 -12.65 -1.90
C ARG A 261 -7.74 -12.28 -3.38
N LEU A 262 -8.02 -13.27 -4.23
CA LEU A 262 -8.31 -13.00 -5.63
C LEU A 262 -9.76 -12.55 -5.79
N SER A 263 -9.97 -11.34 -6.27
CA SER A 263 -11.27 -10.93 -6.79
C SER A 263 -11.43 -11.57 -8.17
N THR A 264 -12.39 -12.47 -8.30
CA THR A 264 -12.76 -13.07 -9.60
C THR A 264 -13.48 -12.10 -10.51
N ASP A 265 -13.96 -10.96 -10.00
CA ASP A 265 -14.89 -10.09 -10.70
C ASP A 265 -14.54 -8.60 -10.52
N ALA A 266 -15.19 -7.76 -11.33
CA ALA A 266 -15.13 -6.29 -11.31
C ALA A 266 -15.19 -5.72 -9.88
N ALA A 267 -14.63 -4.53 -9.68
CA ALA A 267 -14.59 -3.85 -8.39
C ALA A 267 -15.96 -3.93 -7.68
N GLY A 268 -16.03 -4.66 -6.55
CA GLY A 268 -17.22 -4.74 -5.70
C GLY A 268 -18.03 -6.06 -5.71
N THR A 269 -17.65 -7.11 -6.45
CA THR A 269 -18.45 -8.37 -6.50
C THR A 269 -17.64 -9.66 -6.22
N SER A 270 -16.80 -9.67 -5.18
CA SER A 270 -15.85 -10.77 -4.91
C SER A 270 -16.52 -12.14 -4.67
N SER A 271 -16.26 -13.13 -5.54
CA SER A 271 -16.29 -14.54 -5.15
C SER A 271 -14.95 -14.89 -4.49
N LEU A 272 -15.02 -15.21 -3.20
CA LEU A 272 -13.91 -15.44 -2.29
C LEU A 272 -13.28 -16.82 -2.55
N VAL A 273 -12.51 -16.96 -3.62
CA VAL A 273 -11.71 -18.18 -3.81
C VAL A 273 -10.36 -17.96 -3.16
N SER A 274 -10.08 -18.69 -2.08
CA SER A 274 -8.77 -18.70 -1.41
C SER A 274 -7.69 -18.83 -2.48
N ALA A 275 -6.88 -17.79 -2.65
CA ALA A 275 -5.72 -17.87 -3.53
C ALA A 275 -4.83 -18.96 -2.95
N GLY A 276 -4.85 -20.18 -3.48
CA GLY A 276 -4.24 -21.37 -2.87
C GLY A 276 -2.72 -21.29 -2.62
N THR A 277 -2.12 -20.14 -2.92
CA THR A 277 -0.72 -19.77 -2.70
C THR A 277 -0.52 -18.68 -1.64
N CYS A 278 -1.57 -17.99 -1.18
CA CYS A 278 -1.47 -16.86 -0.25
C CYS A 278 -1.98 -17.24 1.13
N ALA A 279 -1.20 -16.91 2.17
CA ALA A 279 -1.58 -17.08 3.56
C ALA A 279 -2.37 -15.87 4.05
N ALA A 280 -3.22 -16.05 5.07
CA ALA A 280 -3.98 -14.96 5.68
C ALA A 280 -3.08 -13.86 6.28
N SER A 281 -1.83 -14.18 6.61
CA SER A 281 -0.83 -13.25 7.13
C SER A 281 0.01 -12.55 6.05
N ASP A 282 -0.17 -12.89 4.78
CA ASP A 282 0.57 -12.23 3.70
C ASP A 282 -0.01 -10.84 3.47
N SER A 283 0.82 -9.89 3.00
CA SER A 283 0.29 -8.69 2.33
C SER A 283 -0.14 -9.02 0.90
N ALA A 284 -0.96 -8.15 0.28
CA ALA A 284 -1.28 -8.28 -1.14
C ALA A 284 -0.02 -8.35 -2.04
N THR A 285 1.05 -7.63 -1.68
CA THR A 285 2.33 -7.63 -2.40
C THR A 285 3.04 -8.99 -2.28
N VAL A 286 3.13 -9.54 -1.07
CA VAL A 286 3.71 -10.88 -0.84
C VAL A 286 2.90 -11.96 -1.57
N CYS A 287 1.57 -11.86 -1.54
CA CYS A 287 0.68 -12.76 -2.25
C CYS A 287 0.92 -12.76 -3.77
N LEU A 288 1.06 -11.58 -4.39
CA LEU A 288 1.42 -11.47 -5.81
C LEU A 288 2.77 -12.12 -6.13
N GLY A 289 3.75 -11.99 -5.23
CA GLY A 289 5.03 -12.68 -5.32
C GLY A 289 4.89 -14.21 -5.39
N LYS A 290 4.04 -14.78 -4.52
CA LYS A 290 3.75 -16.23 -4.49
C LYS A 290 2.94 -16.69 -5.71
N ILE A 291 2.00 -15.87 -6.18
CA ILE A 291 1.26 -16.13 -7.42
C ILE A 291 2.22 -16.18 -8.61
N ALA A 292 3.12 -15.20 -8.75
CA ALA A 292 4.15 -15.19 -9.79
C ALA A 292 5.10 -16.40 -9.71
N ALA A 293 5.43 -16.87 -8.51
CA ALA A 293 6.26 -18.05 -8.30
C ALA A 293 5.57 -19.38 -8.71
N SER A 294 4.24 -19.43 -8.74
CA SER A 294 3.49 -20.67 -8.90
C SER A 294 3.44 -21.16 -10.36
N ASP A 295 3.32 -20.26 -11.33
CA ASP A 295 3.02 -20.59 -12.73
C ASP A 295 3.91 -19.79 -13.68
N VAL A 296 4.54 -20.49 -14.63
CA VAL A 296 5.44 -19.92 -15.64
C VAL A 296 4.73 -18.95 -16.58
N ASN A 297 3.40 -19.03 -16.66
CA ASN A 297 2.58 -18.16 -17.49
C ASN A 297 2.14 -16.86 -16.80
N VAL A 298 2.46 -16.69 -15.51
CA VAL A 298 2.05 -15.51 -14.74
C VAL A 298 2.99 -14.34 -14.95
N VAL A 299 2.39 -13.16 -15.10
CA VAL A 299 3.03 -11.87 -14.89
C VAL A 299 2.21 -11.09 -13.86
N ALA A 300 2.86 -10.67 -12.79
CA ALA A 300 2.27 -9.79 -11.78
C ALA A 300 3.09 -8.51 -11.70
N TYR A 301 2.45 -7.36 -11.44
CA TYR A 301 3.19 -6.18 -11.00
C TYR A 301 3.04 -6.00 -9.49
N ALA A 302 4.14 -5.69 -8.80
CA ALA A 302 4.14 -5.48 -7.35
C ALA A 302 5.38 -4.68 -6.93
N GLY A 303 5.44 -4.25 -5.66
CA GLY A 303 6.65 -3.66 -5.07
C GLY A 303 7.84 -4.63 -5.06
N LEU A 304 9.04 -4.14 -4.70
CA LEU A 304 10.25 -4.97 -4.65
C LEU A 304 10.24 -6.00 -3.53
N ASP A 305 9.43 -5.78 -2.51
CA ASP A 305 9.15 -6.65 -1.36
C ASP A 305 8.35 -7.92 -1.73
N ALA A 306 7.87 -8.05 -2.98
CA ALA A 306 7.24 -9.28 -3.47
C ALA A 306 8.22 -10.43 -3.77
N SER A 307 9.50 -10.28 -3.43
CA SER A 307 10.53 -11.29 -3.73
C SER A 307 10.23 -12.63 -3.05
N ASN A 308 10.40 -13.71 -3.82
CA ASN A 308 10.23 -15.08 -3.34
C ASN A 308 11.23 -16.01 -4.04
N ALA A 309 11.61 -17.12 -3.40
CA ALA A 309 12.62 -18.06 -3.92
C ALA A 309 12.35 -18.58 -5.35
N ASN A 310 11.09 -18.59 -5.78
CA ASN A 310 10.66 -19.14 -7.07
C ASN A 310 10.13 -18.09 -8.05
N ASN A 311 10.30 -16.80 -7.77
CA ASN A 311 10.01 -15.74 -8.71
C ASN A 311 11.28 -14.96 -9.10
N LYS A 312 11.17 -14.17 -10.16
CA LYS A 312 12.19 -13.22 -10.58
C LYS A 312 11.54 -11.98 -11.16
N ARG A 313 12.32 -10.92 -11.24
CA ARG A 313 11.94 -9.63 -11.84
C ARG A 313 12.36 -9.59 -13.30
N LEU A 314 11.49 -9.08 -14.16
CA LEU A 314 11.84 -8.76 -15.54
C LEU A 314 12.51 -7.38 -15.60
N SER A 315 13.48 -7.23 -16.50
CA SER A 315 13.99 -5.92 -16.91
C SER A 315 12.98 -5.25 -17.85
N VAL A 316 13.03 -3.93 -17.90
CA VAL A 316 12.21 -3.12 -18.83
C VAL A 316 13.17 -2.28 -19.64
N ASP A 317 13.13 -2.43 -20.96
CA ASP A 317 14.04 -1.77 -21.90
C ASP A 317 15.53 -1.99 -21.56
N GLY A 318 15.85 -3.19 -21.10
CA GLY A 318 17.21 -3.59 -20.72
C GLY A 318 17.65 -3.12 -19.33
N VAL A 319 16.82 -2.34 -18.63
CA VAL A 319 17.12 -1.85 -17.28
C VAL A 319 16.44 -2.76 -16.25
N ALA A 320 17.22 -3.41 -15.41
CA ALA A 320 16.70 -4.25 -14.32
C ALA A 320 16.24 -3.39 -13.13
N PRO A 321 15.21 -3.81 -12.36
CA PRO A 321 14.81 -3.15 -11.10
C PRO A 321 15.79 -3.47 -9.95
N SER A 322 17.05 -3.10 -10.11
CA SER A 322 18.09 -3.24 -9.07
C SER A 322 18.14 -2.02 -8.17
N THR A 323 18.73 -2.15 -6.97
CA THR A 323 18.95 -1.02 -6.05
C THR A 323 19.66 0.15 -6.73
N ALA A 324 20.68 -0.13 -7.55
CA ALA A 324 21.41 0.90 -8.27
C ALA A 324 20.54 1.62 -9.32
N ASN A 325 19.77 0.87 -10.12
CA ASN A 325 18.93 1.44 -11.17
C ASN A 325 17.70 2.16 -10.61
N VAL A 326 17.20 1.76 -9.44
CA VAL A 326 16.13 2.50 -8.75
C VAL A 326 16.68 3.77 -8.13
N ARG A 327 17.87 3.72 -7.50
CA ARG A 327 18.54 4.91 -6.96
C ARG A 327 18.92 5.93 -8.03
N ALA A 328 19.13 5.50 -9.27
CA ALA A 328 19.30 6.40 -10.40
C ALA A 328 18.11 7.34 -10.61
N LEU A 329 16.92 7.09 -10.03
CA LEU A 329 15.82 8.07 -10.01
C LEU A 329 16.23 9.41 -9.37
N VAL A 330 17.15 9.40 -8.40
CA VAL A 330 17.65 10.61 -7.74
C VAL A 330 18.87 11.18 -8.47
N THR A 331 19.79 10.31 -8.88
CA THR A 331 21.12 10.75 -9.36
C THR A 331 21.22 10.90 -10.88
N SER A 332 20.45 10.12 -11.65
CA SER A 332 20.52 10.04 -13.11
C SER A 332 19.19 9.54 -13.70
N PRO A 333 18.11 10.34 -13.66
CA PRO A 333 16.75 9.86 -13.96
C PRO A 333 16.59 9.21 -15.34
N SER A 334 17.41 9.57 -16.32
CA SER A 334 17.38 9.01 -17.68
C SER A 334 17.84 7.55 -17.76
N THR A 335 18.59 7.05 -16.78
CA THR A 335 19.04 5.64 -16.70
C THR A 335 18.31 4.86 -15.61
N ALA A 336 17.38 5.50 -14.92
CA ALA A 336 16.60 4.86 -13.88
C ALA A 336 15.71 3.74 -14.42
N TYR A 337 15.44 2.73 -13.60
CA TYR A 337 14.44 1.73 -13.94
C TYR A 337 13.09 2.43 -14.16
N LYS A 338 12.41 2.12 -15.28
CA LYS A 338 11.25 2.86 -15.79
C LYS A 338 10.14 3.07 -14.75
N TYR A 339 9.91 2.07 -13.91
CA TYR A 339 8.86 2.07 -12.88
C TYR A 339 9.39 2.32 -11.46
N SER A 340 10.55 2.98 -11.35
CA SER A 340 11.05 3.49 -10.06
C SER A 340 10.14 4.60 -9.54
N ARG A 341 10.03 4.68 -8.21
CA ARG A 341 9.23 5.68 -7.51
C ARG A 341 9.89 6.11 -6.21
N PHE A 342 9.49 7.29 -5.78
CA PHE A 342 9.61 7.70 -4.39
C PHE A 342 8.44 7.13 -3.59
N VAL A 343 8.67 6.88 -2.32
CA VAL A 343 7.63 6.78 -1.31
C VAL A 343 7.77 7.95 -0.37
N TYR A 344 6.66 8.40 0.18
CA TYR A 344 6.54 9.70 0.81
C TYR A 344 5.92 9.60 2.19
N LEU A 345 6.28 10.55 3.05
CA LEU A 345 5.57 10.88 4.26
C LEU A 345 4.92 12.25 4.04
N ASN A 346 3.67 12.24 3.57
CA ASN A 346 2.98 13.47 3.21
C ASN A 346 2.33 14.12 4.42
N GLU A 347 2.32 15.45 4.45
CA GLU A 347 1.75 16.29 5.49
C GLU A 347 0.54 17.05 4.91
N GLY A 348 -0.49 17.25 5.75
CA GLY A 348 -1.66 18.06 5.46
C GLY A 348 -1.98 19.04 6.56
N ASN A 349 -3.09 19.76 6.39
CA ASN A 349 -3.58 20.75 7.35
C ASN A 349 -4.60 20.20 8.35
N GLY A 350 -4.74 18.89 8.45
CA GLY A 350 -5.68 18.26 9.37
C GLY A 350 -5.39 18.58 10.84
N GLY A 351 -6.32 18.23 11.72
CA GLY A 351 -6.13 18.38 13.16
C GLY A 351 -4.89 17.61 13.63
N TYR A 352 -3.90 18.34 14.16
CA TYR A 352 -2.66 17.78 14.67
C TYR A 352 -2.94 17.12 16.02
N THR A 353 -2.77 15.80 16.11
CA THR A 353 -2.52 15.22 17.44
C THR A 353 -1.05 15.47 17.77
N ALA A 354 -0.75 15.79 19.03
CA ALA A 354 0.64 16.01 19.47
C ALA A 354 1.53 14.80 19.16
N LEU A 355 0.97 13.58 19.19
CA LEU A 355 1.68 12.36 18.85
C LEU A 355 2.05 12.30 17.36
N GLN A 356 1.13 12.62 16.44
CA GLN A 356 1.43 12.62 14.99
C GLN A 356 2.51 13.66 14.66
N GLU A 357 2.47 14.83 15.29
CA GLU A 357 3.49 15.86 15.12
C GLU A 357 4.86 15.41 15.65
N ASP A 358 4.89 14.79 16.83
CA ASP A 358 6.12 14.30 17.46
C ASP A 358 6.75 13.14 16.67
N PHE A 359 5.93 12.19 16.18
CA PHE A 359 6.39 11.13 15.28
C PHE A 359 6.93 11.69 13.96
N LEU A 360 6.24 12.66 13.35
CA LEU A 360 6.72 13.29 12.13
C LEU A 360 8.05 14.03 12.36
N ALA A 361 8.18 14.73 13.48
CA ALA A 361 9.42 15.41 13.84
C ALA A 361 10.57 14.42 14.02
N TRP A 362 10.32 13.27 14.67
CA TRP A 362 11.28 12.18 14.81
C TRP A 362 11.67 11.60 13.45
N ALA A 363 10.68 11.19 12.65
CA ALA A 363 10.89 10.55 11.36
C ALA A 363 11.67 11.44 10.38
N LEU A 364 11.42 12.75 10.40
CA LEU A 364 12.10 13.72 9.54
C LEU A 364 13.32 14.39 10.18
N GLY A 365 13.71 13.96 11.39
CA GLY A 365 14.85 14.51 12.12
C GLY A 365 14.74 16.01 12.41
N ARG A 366 13.51 16.53 12.51
CA ARG A 366 13.23 17.91 12.91
C ARG A 366 13.49 18.06 14.42
N ALA A 367 13.71 19.28 14.89
CA ALA A 367 13.89 19.52 16.32
C ALA A 367 12.66 18.99 17.11
N PRO A 368 12.87 18.30 18.24
CA PRO A 368 14.13 18.18 19.00
C PRO A 368 15.05 17.00 18.63
N TYR A 369 14.68 16.14 17.67
CA TYR A 369 15.32 14.85 17.41
C TYR A 369 16.66 14.93 16.66
N GLY A 370 16.70 15.66 15.54
CA GLY A 370 17.90 15.76 14.70
C GLY A 370 18.11 14.58 13.73
N PRO A 371 19.18 14.63 12.90
CA PRO A 371 19.33 13.74 11.75
C PRO A 371 19.58 12.26 12.09
N SER A 372 20.13 11.94 13.28
CA SER A 372 20.35 10.53 13.67
C SER A 372 19.04 9.75 13.80
N GLU A 373 17.96 10.42 14.19
CA GLU A 373 16.63 9.79 14.30
C GLU A 373 16.00 9.57 12.93
N ALA A 374 16.19 10.49 11.98
CA ALA A 374 15.80 10.29 10.59
C ALA A 374 16.55 9.11 9.94
N GLU A 375 17.78 8.84 10.36
CA GLU A 375 18.52 7.66 9.93
C GLU A 375 17.85 6.37 10.45
N LEU A 376 17.39 6.32 11.71
CA LEU A 376 16.65 5.19 12.25
C LEU A 376 15.33 4.96 11.50
N PHE A 377 14.65 6.04 11.10
CA PHE A 377 13.46 5.96 10.25
C PHE A 377 13.80 5.36 8.87
N GLU A 378 14.87 5.80 8.21
CA GLU A 378 15.32 5.17 6.96
C GLU A 378 15.73 3.70 7.15
N ASP A 379 16.38 3.35 8.26
CA ASP A 379 16.76 1.98 8.60
C ASP A 379 15.53 1.06 8.65
N ALA A 380 14.41 1.53 9.22
CA ALA A 380 13.15 0.78 9.22
C ALA A 380 12.64 0.51 7.79
N PHE A 381 12.75 1.47 6.87
CA PHE A 381 12.38 1.28 5.47
C PHE A 381 13.33 0.30 4.76
N GLU A 382 14.64 0.45 4.93
CA GLU A 382 15.62 -0.43 4.30
C GLU A 382 15.49 -1.89 4.77
N ASN A 383 15.24 -2.11 6.06
CA ASN A 383 14.97 -3.44 6.62
C ASN A 383 13.73 -4.11 6.03
N ASN A 384 12.80 -3.30 5.50
CA ASN A 384 11.58 -3.75 4.81
C ASN A 384 11.71 -3.75 3.28
N GLY A 385 12.93 -3.71 2.75
CA GLY A 385 13.21 -3.87 1.32
C GLY A 385 13.06 -2.59 0.48
N PHE A 386 12.80 -1.45 1.11
CA PHE A 386 12.88 -0.15 0.44
C PHE A 386 14.34 0.26 0.25
N ILE A 387 14.56 1.22 -0.63
CA ILE A 387 15.89 1.66 -1.03
C ILE A 387 16.11 3.08 -0.53
N ARG A 388 17.19 3.31 0.21
CA ARG A 388 17.59 4.68 0.54
C ARG A 388 17.84 5.48 -0.72
N CYS A 389 17.42 6.74 -0.68
CA CYS A 389 17.70 7.71 -1.73
C CYS A 389 19.19 7.91 -1.98
N LYS A 390 20.00 7.72 -0.94
CA LYS A 390 21.46 7.75 -1.01
C LYS A 390 22.06 6.62 -0.18
N ALA A 391 23.08 5.96 -0.69
CA ALA A 391 23.75 4.89 0.05
C ALA A 391 24.52 5.47 1.24
N LYS A 392 24.55 4.77 2.39
CA LYS A 392 25.37 5.18 3.55
C LYS A 392 26.87 5.26 3.23
N SER A 393 27.32 4.53 2.20
CA SER A 393 28.70 4.58 1.71
C SER A 393 29.03 5.83 0.87
N ASP A 394 28.04 6.64 0.51
CA ASP A 394 28.26 7.89 -0.22
C ASP A 394 28.81 8.96 0.75
N PRO A 395 29.95 9.62 0.44
CA PRO A 395 30.53 10.66 1.30
C PRO A 395 29.63 11.86 1.58
N SER A 396 28.60 12.04 0.76
CA SER A 396 27.60 13.11 0.89
C SER A 396 26.24 12.58 1.33
N TYR A 397 26.22 11.40 1.98
CA TYR A 397 25.04 10.84 2.62
C TYR A 397 24.49 11.80 3.67
N ALA A 398 23.18 12.02 3.60
CA ALA A 398 22.36 12.58 4.64
C ALA A 398 21.04 11.79 4.65
N PRO A 399 20.44 11.54 5.82
CA PRO A 399 19.14 10.87 5.89
C PRO A 399 18.09 11.64 5.08
N LEU A 400 17.23 10.88 4.38
CA LEU A 400 16.11 11.38 3.57
C LEU A 400 16.55 12.31 2.44
N ALA A 401 17.79 12.15 1.93
CA ALA A 401 18.33 12.93 0.80
C ALA A 401 17.70 12.53 -0.55
N CYS A 402 16.37 12.57 -0.63
CA CYS A 402 15.55 12.19 -1.78
C CYS A 402 15.22 13.35 -2.72
N GLY A 403 15.57 14.58 -2.33
CA GLY A 403 15.09 15.79 -2.99
C GLY A 403 13.75 16.24 -2.43
N ALA A 404 13.07 17.15 -3.13
CA ALA A 404 11.76 17.65 -2.73
C ALA A 404 10.64 16.93 -3.48
N GLY A 405 9.50 16.73 -2.80
CA GLY A 405 8.26 16.31 -3.46
C GLY A 405 7.56 17.47 -4.17
N LEU A 406 6.36 17.21 -4.67
CA LEU A 406 5.57 18.17 -5.41
C LEU A 406 5.13 19.37 -4.55
N CYS A 407 4.80 19.13 -3.28
CA CYS A 407 4.30 20.15 -2.35
C CYS A 407 5.39 20.54 -1.34
N LEU A 408 5.59 21.85 -1.14
CA LEU A 408 6.69 22.46 -0.38
C LEU A 408 6.20 23.21 0.86
#